data_AF-A0AAV8FA38-F1
#
_entry.id   AF-A0AAV8FA38-F1
#
_cell.length_a   1.000
_cell.length_b   1.000
_cell.length_c   1.000
_cell.angle_alpha   90.00
_cell.angle_beta   90.00
_cell.angle_gamma   90.00
#
_symmetry.space_group_name_H-M   'P 1'
#
loop_
_entity.id
_entity.type
_entity.pdbx_description
1 polymer ?
#
loop_
_entity_poly.entity_id
_entity_poly.type
_entity_poly.pdbx_seq_one_letter_code
_entity_poly.pdbx_strand_id
1 'polypeptide(L)'
;MDPEKKREIIDDLVTFREGKEYYKKIGKAWKRGYLLYGPPGTGKSSMIAAIANFLEYDVYDLELTTVKTNTELRKIFIETTGKSIIVIEDIDCSVDLTGKRKEKKKEKDDEEKEKKPPGMEEKDENSKLTLSGLLNFIDGLWSACGGERIVIFTTNHLEKLDPALIRRGRMDMHIEMSYCSFEAFKVLAKNYLGVTTRNFGFCNG
;
A
#
# COMPACT_ATOMS: atom_id res chain seq x y z
N MET A 1 -1.23 -12.14 15.75
CA MET A 1 -1.05 -10.69 15.94
C MET A 1 -1.17 -10.39 17.41
N ASP A 2 -0.33 -9.50 17.91
CA ASP A 2 -0.38 -9.04 19.30
C ASP A 2 -1.77 -8.42 19.62
N PRO A 3 -2.41 -8.76 20.76
CA PRO A 3 -3.70 -8.20 21.14
C PRO A 3 -3.73 -6.67 21.22
N GLU A 4 -2.65 -6.03 21.65
CA GLU A 4 -2.55 -4.57 21.76
C GLU A 4 -2.53 -3.93 20.37
N LYS A 5 -1.67 -4.44 19.47
CA LYS A 5 -1.64 -4.01 18.06
C LYS A 5 -3.00 -4.21 17.38
N LYS A 6 -3.69 -5.32 17.69
CA LYS A 6 -5.05 -5.56 17.17
C LYS A 6 -6.02 -4.46 17.59
N ARG A 7 -6.01 -4.09 18.86
CA ARG A 7 -6.88 -3.04 19.39
C ARG A 7 -6.56 -1.69 18.74
N GLU A 8 -5.27 -1.35 18.64
CA GLU A 8 -4.82 -0.10 17.99
C GLU A 8 -5.34 0.03 16.55
N ILE A 9 -5.25 -1.05 15.76
CA ILE A 9 -5.75 -1.08 14.39
C ILE A 9 -7.27 -0.91 14.36
N ILE A 10 -8.01 -1.61 15.23
CA ILE A 10 -9.47 -1.50 15.30
C ILE A 10 -9.90 -0.08 15.69
N ASP A 11 -9.26 0.51 16.70
CA ASP A 11 -9.55 1.86 17.18
C ASP A 11 -9.29 2.91 16.08
N ASP A 12 -8.22 2.76 15.30
CA ASP A 12 -7.92 3.62 14.15
C ASP A 12 -8.97 3.51 13.04
N LEU A 13 -9.37 2.28 12.69
CA LEU A 13 -10.41 2.02 11.68
C LEU A 13 -11.77 2.59 12.09
N VAL A 14 -12.16 2.44 13.36
CA VAL A 14 -13.40 3.02 13.90
C VAL A 14 -13.33 4.54 13.87
N THR A 15 -12.20 5.12 14.32
CA THR A 15 -11.96 6.57 14.30
C THR A 15 -12.05 7.12 12.87
N PHE A 16 -11.48 6.42 11.89
CA PHE A 16 -11.58 6.81 10.49
C PHE A 16 -13.03 6.78 9.98
N ARG A 17 -13.76 5.69 10.25
CA ARG A 17 -15.16 5.50 9.83
C ARG A 17 -16.10 6.57 10.42
N GLU A 18 -15.83 7.01 11.64
CA GLU A 18 -16.63 8.03 12.33
C GLU A 18 -16.12 9.46 12.06
N GLY A 19 -14.96 9.59 11.40
CA GLY A 19 -14.23 10.84 11.21
C GLY A 19 -14.80 11.82 10.17
N LYS A 20 -15.95 11.53 9.53
CA LYS A 20 -16.50 12.35 8.42
C LYS A 20 -16.45 13.85 8.65
N GLU A 21 -17.03 14.29 9.77
CA GLU A 21 -17.13 15.72 10.10
C GLU A 21 -15.77 16.33 10.45
N TYR A 22 -14.86 15.53 11.03
CA TYR A 22 -13.49 15.97 11.30
C TYR A 22 -12.75 16.29 9.99
N TYR A 23 -12.76 15.37 9.02
CA TYR A 23 -12.12 15.58 7.72
C TYR A 23 -12.72 16.77 6.96
N LYS A 24 -14.06 16.89 6.98
CA LYS A 24 -14.79 18.01 6.38
C LYS A 24 -14.41 19.35 7.02
N LYS A 25 -14.34 19.42 8.35
CA LYS A 25 -14.00 20.65 9.10
C LYS A 25 -12.61 21.18 8.78
N ILE A 26 -11.64 20.29 8.58
CA ILE A 26 -10.25 20.66 8.29
C ILE A 26 -9.96 20.78 6.78
N GLY A 27 -10.97 20.60 5.93
CA GLY A 27 -10.84 20.69 4.47
C GLY A 27 -9.93 19.63 3.86
N LYS A 28 -9.79 18.47 4.51
CA LYS A 28 -8.97 17.36 3.99
C LYS A 28 -9.86 16.29 3.38
N ALA A 29 -9.32 15.62 2.37
CA ALA A 29 -9.94 14.42 1.81
C ALA A 29 -10.16 13.36 2.90
N TRP A 30 -11.34 12.73 2.90
CA TRP A 30 -11.68 11.67 3.86
C TRP A 30 -11.04 10.34 3.44
N LYS A 31 -9.73 10.29 3.59
CA LYS A 31 -8.88 9.14 3.27
C LYS A 31 -7.99 8.71 4.42
N ARG A 32 -7.62 7.43 4.45
CA ARG A 32 -6.63 6.86 5.37
C ARG A 32 -5.70 5.92 4.64
N GLY A 33 -4.39 6.03 4.90
CA GLY A 33 -3.39 5.16 4.31
C GLY A 33 -2.83 4.15 5.32
N TYR A 34 -2.76 2.87 4.93
CA TYR A 34 -2.11 1.81 5.69
C TYR A 34 -0.95 1.22 4.89
N LEU A 35 0.12 0.85 5.59
CA LEU A 35 1.22 0.05 5.04
C LEU A 35 1.28 -1.29 5.80
N LEU A 36 1.05 -2.39 5.10
CA LEU A 36 1.23 -3.74 5.63
C LEU A 36 2.55 -4.29 5.13
N TYR A 37 3.47 -4.59 6.04
CA TYR A 37 4.79 -5.07 5.68
C TYR A 37 5.21 -6.29 6.49
N GLY A 38 6.05 -7.12 5.89
CA GLY A 38 6.59 -8.32 6.54
C GLY A 38 6.80 -9.47 5.55
N PRO A 39 7.33 -10.62 6.02
CA PRO A 39 7.65 -11.75 5.14
C PRO A 39 6.48 -12.22 4.27
N PRO A 40 6.75 -12.86 3.12
CA PRO A 40 5.70 -13.48 2.31
C PRO A 40 4.97 -14.57 3.11
N GLY A 41 3.67 -14.73 2.87
CA GLY A 41 2.86 -15.75 3.54
C GLY A 41 2.43 -15.43 4.98
N THR A 42 2.72 -14.24 5.52
CA THR A 42 2.27 -13.84 6.87
C THR A 42 0.82 -13.33 6.94
N GLY A 43 0.07 -13.45 5.85
CA GLY A 43 -1.36 -13.13 5.81
C GLY A 43 -1.68 -11.65 5.58
N LYS A 44 -0.82 -10.89 4.89
CA LYS A 44 -1.08 -9.48 4.50
C LYS A 44 -2.41 -9.33 3.77
N SER A 45 -2.64 -10.09 2.69
CA SER A 45 -3.90 -10.04 1.93
C SER A 45 -5.10 -10.55 2.76
N SER A 46 -4.89 -11.52 3.67
CA SER A 46 -5.94 -11.95 4.61
C SER A 46 -6.31 -10.87 5.62
N MET A 47 -5.34 -10.05 6.05
CA MET A 47 -5.60 -8.90 6.92
C MET A 47 -6.42 -7.84 6.20
N ILE A 48 -6.14 -7.57 4.92
CA ILE A 48 -6.94 -6.67 4.08
C ILE A 48 -8.39 -7.15 4.00
N ALA A 49 -8.60 -8.44 3.73
CA ALA A 49 -9.93 -9.03 3.71
C ALA A 49 -10.65 -8.90 5.06
N ALA A 50 -9.93 -9.04 6.18
CA ALA A 50 -10.50 -8.85 7.51
C ALA A 50 -10.92 -7.39 7.76
N ILE A 51 -10.12 -6.42 7.33
CA ILE A 51 -10.44 -4.98 7.42
C ILE A 51 -11.66 -4.66 6.57
N ALA A 52 -11.72 -5.15 5.33
CA ALA A 52 -12.84 -4.95 4.42
C ALA A 52 -14.16 -5.45 5.00
N ASN A 53 -14.16 -6.67 5.55
CA ASN A 53 -15.34 -7.24 6.20
C ASN A 53 -15.72 -6.49 7.47
N PHE A 54 -14.75 -6.03 8.26
CA PHE A 54 -15.03 -5.26 9.48
C PHE A 54 -15.68 -3.90 9.19
N LEU A 55 -15.30 -3.26 8.09
CA LEU A 55 -15.82 -1.95 7.68
C LEU A 55 -17.02 -2.03 6.72
N GLU A 56 -17.32 -3.20 6.17
CA GLU A 56 -18.28 -3.41 5.08
C GLU A 56 -17.92 -2.58 3.83
N TYR A 57 -16.66 -2.64 3.41
CA TYR A 57 -16.13 -1.90 2.26
C TYR A 57 -15.84 -2.80 1.07
N ASP A 58 -16.01 -2.25 -0.13
CA ASP A 58 -15.61 -2.89 -1.38
C ASP A 58 -14.07 -2.87 -1.54
N VAL A 59 -13.49 -3.97 -2.00
CA VAL A 59 -12.03 -4.10 -2.21
C VAL A 59 -11.70 -3.98 -3.70
N TYR A 60 -10.78 -3.07 -4.02
CA TYR A 60 -10.25 -2.86 -5.36
C TYR A 60 -8.77 -3.18 -5.36
N ASP A 61 -8.42 -4.31 -5.95
CA ASP A 61 -7.03 -4.73 -6.10
C ASP A 61 -6.41 -4.08 -7.34
N LEU A 62 -5.35 -3.30 -7.14
CA LEU A 62 -4.66 -2.57 -8.18
C LEU A 62 -3.31 -3.21 -8.47
N GLU A 63 -3.26 -3.99 -9.55
CA GLU A 63 -2.02 -4.56 -10.03
C GLU A 63 -1.21 -3.52 -10.81
N LEU A 64 -0.14 -2.99 -10.20
CA LEU A 64 0.69 -1.93 -10.80
C LEU A 64 1.38 -2.33 -12.11
N THR A 65 1.51 -3.62 -12.41
CA THR A 65 2.07 -4.14 -13.66
C THR A 65 1.13 -3.94 -14.86
N THR A 66 -0.19 -3.89 -14.60
CA THR A 66 -1.23 -3.81 -15.63
C THR A 66 -1.53 -2.38 -16.04
N VAL A 67 -1.36 -1.45 -15.10
CA VAL A 67 -1.48 -0.02 -15.34
C VAL A 67 -0.20 0.45 -16.00
N LYS A 68 -0.29 1.11 -17.16
CA LYS A 68 0.89 1.59 -17.91
C LYS A 68 1.08 3.09 -17.77
N THR A 69 -0.01 3.82 -17.54
CA THR A 69 0.01 5.28 -17.48
C THR A 69 -0.68 5.87 -16.25
N ASN A 70 -0.23 7.06 -15.84
CA ASN A 70 -0.88 7.85 -14.78
C ASN A 70 -2.34 8.19 -15.11
N THR A 71 -2.71 8.23 -16.40
CA THR A 71 -4.08 8.51 -16.85
C THR A 71 -5.01 7.33 -16.60
N GLU A 72 -4.55 6.10 -16.85
CA GLU A 72 -5.30 4.88 -16.54
C GLU A 72 -5.51 4.75 -15.03
N LEU A 73 -4.43 4.94 -14.26
CA LEU A 73 -4.49 4.99 -12.79
C LEU A 73 -5.57 5.97 -12.32
N ARG A 74 -5.60 7.16 -12.91
CA ARG A 74 -6.59 8.19 -12.58
C ARG A 74 -8.02 7.74 -12.83
N LYS A 75 -8.28 7.09 -13.96
CA LYS A 75 -9.64 6.60 -14.29
C LYS A 75 -10.12 5.61 -13.24
N ILE A 76 -9.27 4.66 -12.86
CA ILE A 76 -9.61 3.63 -11.85
C ILE A 76 -10.04 4.28 -10.53
N PHE A 77 -9.28 5.27 -10.04
CA PHE A 77 -9.60 5.98 -8.80
C PHE A 77 -10.87 6.84 -8.89
N ILE A 78 -11.20 7.37 -10.06
CA ILE A 78 -12.44 8.14 -10.29
C ILE A 78 -13.65 7.20 -10.32
N GLU A 79 -13.49 6.01 -10.92
CA GLU A 79 -14.53 4.99 -11.04
C GLU A 79 -14.80 4.26 -9.72
N THR A 80 -13.83 4.29 -8.79
CA THR A 80 -14.00 3.69 -7.46
C THR A 80 -15.06 4.44 -6.65
N THR A 81 -16.01 3.70 -6.09
CA THR A 81 -17.08 4.23 -5.22
C THR A 81 -16.52 4.76 -3.89
N GLY A 82 -17.39 5.35 -3.07
CA GLY A 82 -17.08 5.58 -1.66
C GLY A 82 -17.23 4.27 -0.86
N LYS A 83 -16.70 4.23 0.37
CA LYS A 83 -16.60 3.01 1.20
C LYS A 83 -15.80 1.91 0.51
N SER A 84 -14.61 2.27 0.04
CA SER A 84 -13.74 1.39 -0.71
C SER A 84 -12.37 1.26 -0.06
N ILE A 85 -11.77 0.08 -0.19
CA ILE A 85 -10.35 -0.19 0.09
C ILE A 85 -9.64 -0.38 -1.25
N ILE A 86 -8.69 0.50 -1.55
CA ILE A 86 -7.81 0.37 -2.72
C ILE A 86 -6.52 -0.30 -2.26
N VAL A 87 -6.24 -1.47 -2.80
CA VAL A 87 -5.06 -2.27 -2.47
C VAL A 87 -4.01 -2.07 -3.54
N ILE A 88 -2.78 -1.79 -3.11
CA ILE A 88 -1.63 -1.66 -3.99
C ILE A 88 -0.61 -2.67 -3.49
N GLU A 89 -0.56 -3.83 -4.15
CA GLU A 89 0.28 -4.94 -3.73
C GLU A 89 1.74 -4.80 -4.19
N ASP A 90 2.65 -5.35 -3.38
CA ASP A 90 4.08 -5.52 -3.65
C ASP A 90 4.77 -4.28 -4.23
N ILE A 91 4.59 -3.13 -3.55
CA ILE A 91 5.15 -1.86 -4.02
C ILE A 91 6.68 -1.85 -4.13
N ASP A 92 7.38 -2.74 -3.44
CA ASP A 92 8.82 -2.92 -3.57
C ASP A 92 9.23 -3.49 -4.95
N CYS A 93 8.43 -4.37 -5.54
CA CYS A 93 8.67 -4.86 -6.91
C CYS A 93 8.53 -3.74 -7.95
N SER A 94 7.66 -2.75 -7.69
CA SER A 94 7.48 -1.60 -8.57
C SER A 94 8.64 -0.61 -8.55
N VAL A 95 9.40 -0.53 -7.43
CA VAL A 95 10.57 0.35 -7.31
C VAL A 95 11.67 -0.12 -8.27
N ASP A 96 11.87 -1.44 -8.41
CA ASP A 96 12.87 -2.02 -9.33
C ASP A 96 12.56 -1.73 -10.81
N LEU A 97 11.29 -1.47 -11.16
CA LEU A 97 10.90 -1.02 -12.51
C LEU A 97 11.31 0.43 -12.81
N THR A 98 11.56 1.24 -11.77
CA THR A 98 11.99 2.65 -11.89
C THR A 98 13.47 2.87 -11.56
N GLY A 99 14.10 1.93 -10.84
CA GLY A 99 15.47 2.02 -10.32
C GLY A 99 16.60 1.74 -11.31
N LYS A 100 16.36 1.17 -12.49
CA LYS A 100 17.39 1.02 -13.55
C LYS A 100 17.65 2.32 -14.32
N ARG A 101 17.83 3.44 -13.61
CA ARG A 101 18.27 4.73 -14.19
C ARG A 101 19.72 5.11 -13.92
N LYS A 102 20.52 4.28 -13.22
CA LYS A 102 21.96 4.52 -13.10
C LYS A 102 22.76 3.22 -13.08
N GLU A 103 23.26 2.84 -14.25
CA GLU A 103 24.64 2.35 -14.43
C GLU A 103 24.93 2.24 -15.94
N LYS A 104 25.32 3.38 -16.54
CA LYS A 104 26.26 3.47 -17.68
C LYS A 104 26.60 4.95 -17.95
N LYS A 105 27.47 5.50 -17.12
CA LYS A 105 28.44 6.58 -17.42
C LYS A 105 29.67 6.16 -16.60
N LYS A 106 30.85 5.89 -17.15
CA LYS A 106 31.70 6.62 -18.11
C LYS A 106 32.52 5.55 -18.89
N GLU A 107 32.96 5.77 -20.13
CA GLU A 107 34.16 6.56 -20.45
C GLU A 107 33.95 7.42 -21.71
N LYS A 108 34.57 8.60 -21.69
CA LYS A 108 34.69 9.54 -22.80
C LYS A 108 35.85 9.08 -23.68
N ASP A 109 35.76 9.31 -24.98
CA ASP A 109 36.72 10.18 -25.68
C ASP A 109 36.12 10.70 -26.99
N ASP A 110 36.62 11.87 -27.36
CA ASP A 110 36.11 12.84 -28.33
C ASP A 110 36.15 12.35 -29.79
N GLU A 111 35.14 12.72 -30.60
CA GLU A 111 35.31 13.67 -31.72
C GLU A 111 34.10 13.67 -32.70
N GLU A 112 33.85 14.88 -33.19
CA GLU A 112 33.14 15.28 -34.41
C GLU A 112 31.61 15.48 -34.46
N LYS A 113 31.31 16.61 -35.13
CA LYS A 113 30.06 17.32 -35.28
C LYS A 113 29.17 16.64 -36.30
N GLU A 114 27.87 16.49 -36.02
CA GLU A 114 26.83 16.72 -37.02
C GLU A 114 25.55 17.27 -36.35
N LYS A 115 25.15 18.47 -36.78
CA LYS A 115 23.84 19.07 -36.45
C LYS A 115 22.75 18.28 -37.18
N LYS A 116 21.80 17.68 -36.45
CA LYS A 116 20.55 17.12 -37.00
C LYS A 116 19.32 17.85 -36.42
N PRO A 117 18.21 17.95 -37.19
CA PRO A 117 17.25 19.06 -37.16
C PRO A 117 16.25 19.00 -36.00
N PRO A 118 15.58 20.12 -35.64
CA PRO A 118 14.55 20.13 -34.60
C PRO A 118 13.22 19.66 -35.18
N GLY A 119 12.77 18.49 -34.76
CA GLY A 119 11.44 17.96 -35.09
C GLY A 119 11.46 16.47 -35.31
N MET A 120 11.25 15.70 -34.24
CA MET A 120 10.58 14.39 -34.22
C MET A 120 10.54 13.89 -32.76
N GLU A 121 9.36 14.05 -32.16
CA GLU A 121 8.77 13.30 -31.04
C GLU A 121 9.67 12.98 -29.82
N GLU A 122 9.63 13.87 -28.82
CA GLU A 122 9.83 13.48 -27.42
C GLU A 122 8.69 12.52 -27.02
N LYS A 123 8.86 11.21 -27.28
CA LYS A 123 7.95 10.18 -26.79
C LYS A 123 8.01 10.10 -25.27
N ASP A 124 7.11 10.82 -24.62
CA ASP A 124 6.37 10.42 -23.42
C ASP A 124 7.16 9.64 -22.34
N GLU A 125 8.34 10.13 -21.94
CA GLU A 125 8.95 9.69 -20.67
C GLU A 125 8.08 10.07 -19.46
N ASN A 126 7.10 10.96 -19.64
CA ASN A 126 6.15 11.40 -18.63
C ASN A 126 4.95 10.43 -18.44
N SER A 127 4.84 9.41 -19.28
CA SER A 127 3.71 8.46 -19.27
C SER A 127 3.95 7.23 -18.39
N LYS A 128 5.20 6.86 -18.10
CA LYS A 128 5.50 5.68 -17.28
C LYS A 128 5.07 5.89 -15.83
N LEU A 129 4.39 4.90 -15.27
CA LEU A 129 4.06 4.87 -13.86
C LEU A 129 5.32 4.74 -13.00
N THR A 130 5.35 5.55 -11.96
CA THR A 130 6.36 5.49 -10.91
C THR A 130 5.65 5.46 -9.57
N LEU A 131 6.26 4.82 -8.56
CA LEU A 131 5.70 4.79 -7.22
C LEU A 131 5.51 6.21 -6.65
N SER A 132 6.44 7.12 -6.94
CA SER A 132 6.30 8.54 -6.59
C SER A 132 5.16 9.23 -7.33
N GLY A 133 4.93 8.89 -8.60
CA GLY A 133 3.81 9.38 -9.41
C GLY A 133 2.44 8.91 -8.86
N LEU A 134 2.34 7.62 -8.52
CA LEU A 134 1.19 7.02 -7.85
C LEU A 134 0.86 7.74 -6.55
N LEU A 135 1.86 8.02 -5.71
CA LEU A 135 1.65 8.67 -4.42
C LEU A 135 1.30 10.15 -4.55
N ASN A 136 1.93 10.88 -5.49
CA ASN A 136 1.52 12.24 -5.81
C ASN A 136 0.07 12.29 -6.34
N PHE A 137 -0.36 11.25 -7.05
CA PHE A 137 -1.73 11.13 -7.51
C PHE A 137 -2.70 10.91 -6.33
N ILE A 138 -2.38 9.98 -5.42
CA ILE A 138 -3.17 9.71 -4.21
C ILE A 138 -3.25 10.95 -3.30
N ASP A 139 -2.20 11.75 -3.21
CA ASP A 139 -2.15 12.98 -2.42
C ASP A 139 -2.83 14.19 -3.06
N GLY A 140 -3.02 14.17 -4.38
CA GLY A 140 -3.53 15.31 -5.13
C GLY A 140 -4.99 15.67 -4.83
N LEU A 141 -5.37 16.84 -5.35
CA LEU A 141 -6.71 17.48 -5.29
C LEU A 141 -7.89 16.57 -5.72
N TRP A 142 -7.64 15.41 -6.32
CA TRP A 142 -8.66 14.46 -6.75
C TRP A 142 -9.32 13.73 -5.57
N SER A 143 -8.62 13.62 -4.44
CA SER A 143 -9.19 13.08 -3.20
C SER A 143 -10.19 14.05 -2.55
N ALA A 144 -10.22 15.33 -2.95
CA ALA A 144 -11.07 16.36 -2.34
C ALA A 144 -12.57 16.21 -2.68
N CYS A 145 -12.90 15.53 -3.78
CA CYS A 145 -14.29 15.25 -4.17
C CYS A 145 -14.72 13.81 -3.87
N GLY A 146 -13.88 13.08 -3.11
CA GLY A 146 -14.05 11.65 -2.86
C GLY A 146 -14.91 11.32 -1.66
N GLY A 147 -15.59 10.17 -1.73
CA GLY A 147 -16.17 9.52 -0.56
C GLY A 147 -15.08 8.99 0.40
N GLU A 148 -15.54 8.39 1.49
CA GLU A 148 -14.74 7.65 2.48
C GLU A 148 -13.91 6.56 1.80
N ARG A 149 -12.58 6.62 1.85
CA ARG A 149 -11.69 5.63 1.21
C ARG A 149 -10.46 5.28 2.04
N ILE A 150 -10.08 4.01 1.98
CA ILE A 150 -8.83 3.51 2.55
C ILE A 150 -7.90 3.10 1.41
N VAL A 151 -6.62 3.42 1.53
CA VAL A 151 -5.58 2.90 0.64
C VAL A 151 -4.65 2.02 1.45
N ILE A 152 -4.45 0.78 1.01
CA ILE A 152 -3.56 -0.17 1.67
C ILE A 152 -2.43 -0.55 0.72
N PHE A 153 -1.20 -0.30 1.17
CA PHE A 153 0.01 -0.72 0.48
C PHE A 153 0.54 -2.01 1.12
N THR A 154 0.97 -2.97 0.32
CA THR A 154 1.69 -4.16 0.83
C THR A 154 3.13 -4.17 0.35
N THR A 155 4.05 -4.63 1.20
CA THR A 155 5.43 -4.85 0.81
C THR A 155 6.06 -5.99 1.60
N ASN A 156 7.00 -6.71 0.98
CA ASN A 156 7.84 -7.66 1.69
C ASN A 156 9.14 -7.02 2.22
N HIS A 157 9.50 -5.84 1.70
CA HIS A 157 10.81 -5.20 1.86
C HIS A 157 10.65 -3.72 2.19
N LEU A 158 10.41 -3.40 3.46
CA LEU A 158 10.25 -2.02 3.94
C LEU A 158 11.48 -1.15 3.63
N GLU A 159 12.67 -1.73 3.68
CA GLU A 159 13.96 -1.10 3.44
C GLU A 159 14.16 -0.61 1.99
N LYS A 160 13.40 -1.14 1.04
CA LYS A 160 13.47 -0.75 -0.37
C LYS A 160 12.60 0.47 -0.69
N LEU A 161 11.73 0.86 0.23
CA LEU A 161 10.82 1.98 0.02
C LEU A 161 11.51 3.31 0.31
N ASP A 162 11.26 4.30 -0.55
CA ASP A 162 11.72 5.66 -0.34
C ASP A 162 11.08 6.23 0.96
N PRO A 163 11.89 6.70 1.93
CA PRO A 163 11.38 7.28 3.18
C PRO A 163 10.37 8.43 2.98
N ALA A 164 10.40 9.12 1.84
CA ALA A 164 9.43 10.16 1.50
C ALA A 164 7.99 9.61 1.33
N LEU A 165 7.84 8.31 1.08
CA LEU A 165 6.55 7.64 0.92
C LEU A 165 5.95 7.21 2.26
N ILE A 166 6.80 6.94 3.25
CA ILE A 166 6.48 6.49 4.61
C ILE A 166 6.02 7.66 5.50
N ARG A 167 6.00 8.88 4.95
CA ARG A 167 5.61 10.08 5.70
C ARG A 167 4.10 10.11 5.98
N ARG A 168 3.75 10.56 7.19
CA ARG A 168 2.37 10.84 7.62
C ARG A 168 1.62 11.69 6.58
N GLY A 169 0.39 11.29 6.24
CA GLY A 169 -0.43 11.85 5.16
C GLY A 169 -0.57 10.93 3.94
N ARG A 170 0.39 10.01 3.73
CA ARG A 170 0.37 8.98 2.66
C ARG A 170 0.10 7.59 3.23
N MET A 171 0.98 7.17 4.12
CA MET A 171 0.92 5.91 4.87
C MET A 171 0.90 6.31 6.34
N ASP A 172 -0.29 6.39 6.93
CA ASP A 172 -0.45 6.91 8.28
C ASP A 172 -0.23 5.85 9.35
N MET A 173 -0.66 4.63 9.07
CA MET A 173 -0.62 3.49 9.98
C MET A 173 0.24 2.36 9.38
N HIS A 174 1.26 1.92 10.12
CA HIS A 174 2.16 0.86 9.67
C HIS A 174 1.91 -0.40 10.47
N ILE A 175 1.57 -1.49 9.77
CA ILE A 175 1.21 -2.77 10.35
C ILE A 175 2.27 -3.79 9.95
N GLU A 176 3.10 -4.16 10.92
CA GLU A 176 4.06 -5.24 10.76
C GLU A 176 3.37 -6.61 10.90
N MET A 177 3.41 -7.39 9.83
CA MET A 177 2.92 -8.76 9.75
C MET A 177 4.11 -9.73 9.91
N SER A 178 4.53 -9.94 11.15
CA SER A 178 5.63 -10.83 11.52
C SER A 178 5.23 -12.30 11.53
N TYR A 179 6.21 -13.19 11.72
CA TYR A 179 5.98 -14.63 11.85
C TYR A 179 5.03 -14.98 13.00
N CYS A 180 4.35 -16.13 12.86
CA CYS A 180 3.41 -16.61 13.85
C CYS A 180 4.09 -16.80 15.21
N SER A 181 3.72 -15.99 16.20
CA SER A 181 4.12 -16.22 17.58
C SER A 181 3.31 -17.36 18.20
N PHE A 182 3.81 -17.92 19.30
CA PHE A 182 3.09 -18.98 20.03
C PHE A 182 1.67 -18.54 20.47
N GLU A 183 1.51 -17.28 20.87
CA GLU A 183 0.20 -16.72 21.20
C GLU A 183 -0.74 -16.68 19.99
N ALA A 184 -0.24 -16.23 18.83
CA ALA A 184 -1.00 -16.23 17.59
C ALA A 184 -1.36 -17.66 17.15
N PHE A 185 -0.43 -18.60 17.28
CA PHE A 185 -0.66 -20.01 17.00
C PHE A 185 -1.78 -20.59 17.86
N LYS A 186 -1.81 -20.31 19.17
CA LYS A 186 -2.91 -20.76 20.05
C LYS A 186 -4.27 -20.28 19.57
N VAL A 187 -4.36 -19.02 19.13
CA VAL A 187 -5.60 -18.47 18.57
C VAL A 187 -5.98 -19.19 17.27
N LEU A 188 -5.03 -19.42 16.37
CA LEU A 188 -5.28 -20.14 15.12
C LEU A 188 -5.69 -21.59 15.36
N ALA A 189 -4.97 -22.33 16.22
CA ALA A 189 -5.28 -23.71 16.57
C ALA A 189 -6.67 -23.83 17.23
N LYS A 190 -7.03 -22.87 18.07
CA LYS A 190 -8.39 -22.81 18.64
C LYS A 190 -9.45 -22.58 17.56
N ASN A 191 -9.22 -21.65 16.64
CA ASN A 191 -10.21 -21.26 15.63
C ASN A 191 -10.38 -22.32 14.52
N TYR A 192 -9.30 -22.92 14.05
CA TYR A 192 -9.32 -23.86 12.92
C TYR A 192 -9.39 -25.33 13.34
N LEU A 193 -8.80 -25.69 14.47
CA LEU A 193 -8.72 -27.09 14.93
C LEU A 193 -9.56 -27.35 16.18
N GLY A 194 -10.23 -26.34 16.73
CA GLY A 194 -11.02 -26.46 17.96
C GLY A 194 -10.19 -26.78 19.21
N VAL A 195 -8.86 -26.64 19.15
CA VAL A 195 -7.97 -27.01 20.26
C VAL A 195 -8.12 -25.98 21.38
N THR A 196 -8.70 -26.41 22.51
CA THR A 196 -8.73 -25.60 23.73
C THR A 196 -7.49 -25.89 24.58
N THR A 197 -7.02 -24.90 25.34
CA THR A 197 -5.84 -24.97 26.22
C THR A 197 -5.87 -26.09 27.26
N ARG A 198 -7.01 -26.78 27.44
CA ARG A 198 -7.12 -27.99 28.27
C ARG A 198 -6.37 -29.21 27.73
N ASN A 199 -5.98 -29.22 26.45
CA ASN A 199 -5.27 -30.36 25.83
C ASN A 199 -3.74 -30.19 25.76
N PHE A 200 -3.19 -29.06 26.20
CA PHE A 200 -1.74 -28.93 26.41
C PHE A 200 -1.38 -29.45 27.80
N GLY A 201 -1.59 -30.75 28.02
CA GLY A 201 -0.99 -31.44 29.15
C GLY A 201 0.53 -31.35 28.98
N PHE A 202 1.19 -30.64 29.87
CA PHE A 202 2.64 -30.73 30.04
C PHE A 202 2.97 -32.20 30.31
N CYS A 203 3.58 -32.88 29.33
CA CYS A 203 4.46 -33.99 29.65
C CYS A 203 5.68 -33.36 30.34
N ASN A 204 5.62 -33.27 31.67
CA ASN A 204 6.83 -33.15 32.48
C ASN A 204 7.57 -34.49 32.32
N GLY A 205 8.64 -34.46 31.53
CA GLY A 205 9.69 -35.48 31.50
C GLY A 205 10.93 -34.92 32.17
#